data_AF-A0AAJ1Y1R7-F1
#
_entry.id   AF-A0AAJ1Y1R7-F1
#
_cell.length_a   1.000
_cell.length_b   1.000
_cell.length_c   1.000
_cell.angle_alpha   90.00
_cell.angle_beta   90.00
_cell.angle_gamma   90.00
#
_symmetry.space_group_name_H-M   'P 1'
#
loop_
_entity.id
_entity.type
_entity.pdbx_description
1 polymer ?
#
loop_
_entity_poly.entity_id
_entity_poly.type
_entity_poly.pdbx_seq_one_letter_code
_entity_poly.pdbx_strand_id
1 'polypeptide(L)'
;MKQLSLIPSEEESEKLLNLLSLMGMPVQGAFTKMDILRAPLIDEGRKEITRGFHRLKEFQQFHTSEWDFSTIPEGKVKHLATYAFKAKSSLIQRMSIQKKLALLVAFVYEYEKIATDELLTALIKYYESIFRRAKNKESKERLRTLKDLDRAAFTLSEIVELLLDDSIEIDCLRSRVFDQYPAEDIVNAVFQVKKLVKNEQEPIAIAELIQSYRKIRKFIALIIETLTIENGHYDEDCMAVWCLIQRRIPKPITFRQFESVENHIPKKWAYYIHYNPNEVNQSMLILGIELLIQSLNKHDIFVPKSEKFIDPMSCLISKETWEQQKESLLSQLELPSSSVEAIKQLEEDLSLSYNETVKNGPILKWLELKNRITKIKLSCLNSEKHVKIRKISSSKIA
;
A
#
# COMPACT_ATOMS: atom_id res chain seq x y z
N MET A 1 -5.81 15.23 33.49
CA MET A 1 -6.88 14.45 34.14
C MET A 1 -8.18 15.23 34.23
N LYS A 2 -8.28 16.34 34.99
CA LYS A 2 -9.53 17.12 35.07
C LYS A 2 -10.04 17.65 33.71
N GLN A 3 -9.15 18.15 32.86
CA GLN A 3 -9.52 18.62 31.52
C GLN A 3 -10.03 17.47 30.63
N LEU A 4 -9.29 16.35 30.55
CA LEU A 4 -9.70 15.16 29.78
C LEU A 4 -11.06 14.59 30.19
N SER A 5 -11.40 14.63 31.49
CA SER A 5 -12.68 14.09 31.96
C SER A 5 -13.90 14.95 31.62
N LEU A 6 -13.69 16.17 31.12
CA LEU A 6 -14.76 17.10 30.72
C LEU A 6 -14.97 17.16 29.20
N ILE A 7 -14.12 16.47 28.43
CA ILE A 7 -14.19 16.41 26.97
C ILE A 7 -15.46 15.69 26.47
N PRO A 8 -15.80 14.47 26.94
CA PRO A 8 -16.97 13.75 26.44
C PRO A 8 -18.28 14.36 26.96
N SER A 9 -19.35 14.21 26.18
CA SER A 9 -20.71 14.54 26.65
C SER A 9 -21.17 13.63 27.79
N GLU A 10 -22.29 13.94 28.45
CA GLU A 10 -22.85 13.08 29.51
C GLU A 10 -23.19 11.67 28.97
N GLU A 11 -23.84 11.59 27.80
CA GLU A 11 -24.16 10.31 27.15
C GLU A 11 -22.90 9.52 26.76
N GLU A 12 -21.88 10.20 26.24
CA GLU A 12 -20.59 9.57 25.91
C GLU A 12 -19.85 9.10 27.16
N SER A 13 -19.94 9.85 28.26
CA SER A 13 -19.37 9.48 29.54
C SER A 13 -19.97 8.17 30.06
N GLU A 14 -21.29 7.99 29.95
CA GLU A 14 -21.93 6.72 30.31
C GLU A 14 -21.46 5.56 29.42
N LYS A 15 -21.39 5.78 28.09
CA LYS A 15 -20.87 4.76 27.15
C LYS A 15 -19.41 4.39 27.46
N LEU A 16 -18.57 5.36 27.78
CA LEU A 16 -17.17 5.14 28.13
C LEU A 16 -17.08 4.29 29.41
N LEU A 17 -17.86 4.62 30.44
CA LEU A 17 -17.88 3.85 31.69
C LEU A 17 -18.39 2.43 31.47
N ASN A 18 -19.34 2.24 30.56
CA ASN A 18 -19.84 0.94 30.13
C ASN A 18 -18.77 0.06 29.47
N LEU A 19 -17.64 0.61 29.01
CA LEU A 19 -16.53 -0.19 28.52
C LEU A 19 -15.91 -1.08 29.60
N LEU A 20 -15.99 -0.65 30.87
CA LEU A 20 -15.47 -1.38 32.03
C LEU A 20 -16.45 -2.42 32.57
N SER A 21 -17.68 -2.46 32.06
CA SER A 21 -18.71 -3.41 32.48
C SER A 21 -18.36 -4.83 32.04
N LEU A 22 -18.63 -5.80 32.93
CA LEU A 22 -18.46 -7.22 32.60
C LEU A 22 -19.49 -7.64 31.57
N MET A 23 -19.04 -8.35 30.54
CA MET A 23 -19.90 -9.06 29.61
C MET A 23 -20.34 -10.37 30.26
N GLY A 24 -21.63 -10.71 30.17
CA GLY A 24 -22.17 -11.91 30.80
C GLY A 24 -21.48 -13.21 30.37
N MET A 25 -21.07 -13.29 29.10
CA MET A 25 -20.27 -14.40 28.57
C MET A 25 -18.98 -13.86 27.95
N PRO A 26 -17.80 -14.42 28.27
CA PRO A 26 -16.54 -13.95 27.72
C PRO A 26 -16.45 -14.28 26.22
N VAL A 27 -16.16 -13.26 25.40
CA VAL A 27 -15.96 -13.44 23.96
C VAL A 27 -14.46 -13.54 23.71
N GLN A 28 -13.97 -14.70 23.27
CA GLN A 28 -12.53 -14.93 23.00
C GLN A 28 -11.61 -14.60 24.19
N GLY A 29 -12.07 -14.83 25.42
CA GLY A 29 -11.33 -14.51 26.64
C GLY A 29 -11.42 -13.04 27.10
N ALA A 30 -12.13 -12.18 26.37
CA ALA A 30 -12.46 -10.83 26.79
C ALA A 30 -13.61 -10.84 27.81
N PHE A 31 -13.40 -10.24 28.98
CA PHE A 31 -14.41 -10.17 30.05
C PHE A 31 -15.14 -8.83 30.07
N THR A 32 -14.52 -7.77 29.54
CA THR A 32 -15.12 -6.44 29.40
C THR A 32 -15.14 -6.00 27.94
N LYS A 33 -15.98 -5.02 27.59
CA LYS A 33 -15.96 -4.42 26.24
C LYS A 33 -14.60 -3.78 25.94
N MET A 34 -13.95 -3.19 26.94
CA MET A 34 -12.60 -2.66 26.82
C MET A 34 -11.59 -3.74 26.39
N ASP A 35 -11.75 -4.99 26.84
CA ASP A 35 -10.84 -6.08 26.45
C ASP A 35 -11.00 -6.47 24.98
N ILE A 36 -12.22 -6.38 24.41
CA ILE A 36 -12.45 -6.54 22.97
C ILE A 36 -11.69 -5.45 22.20
N LEU A 37 -11.81 -4.19 22.65
CA LEU A 37 -11.15 -3.05 22.01
C LEU A 37 -9.62 -3.11 22.11
N ARG A 38 -9.08 -3.75 23.15
CA ARG A 38 -7.63 -3.96 23.31
C ARG A 38 -7.06 -5.06 22.41
N ALA A 39 -7.87 -6.03 22.00
CA ALA A 39 -7.39 -7.20 21.28
C ALA A 39 -6.93 -6.84 19.85
N PRO A 40 -5.61 -6.83 19.57
CA PRO A 40 -5.08 -6.47 18.25
C PRO A 40 -5.44 -7.53 17.22
N LEU A 41 -5.33 -7.20 15.93
CA LEU A 41 -5.51 -8.20 14.86
C LEU A 41 -4.40 -9.25 14.90
N ILE A 42 -4.77 -10.53 14.85
CA ILE A 42 -3.85 -11.67 14.94
C ILE A 42 -3.24 -12.01 13.58
N ASP A 43 -4.04 -11.92 12.52
CA ASP A 43 -3.65 -12.25 11.16
C ASP A 43 -4.37 -11.38 10.11
N GLU A 44 -3.99 -11.60 8.85
CA GLU A 44 -4.55 -10.92 7.66
C GLU A 44 -5.70 -11.74 7.04
N GLY A 45 -6.30 -12.63 7.83
CA GLY A 45 -7.34 -13.54 7.44
C GLY A 45 -8.69 -12.84 7.31
N ARG A 46 -9.56 -13.39 6.45
CA ARG A 46 -10.87 -12.78 6.16
C ARG A 46 -11.76 -12.61 7.38
N LYS A 47 -11.70 -13.55 8.34
CA LYS A 47 -12.50 -13.47 9.58
C LYS A 47 -11.97 -12.37 10.49
N GLU A 48 -10.65 -12.25 10.54
CA GLU A 48 -9.96 -11.31 11.39
C GLU A 48 -10.09 -9.88 10.88
N ILE A 49 -10.00 -9.65 9.56
CA ILE A 49 -10.33 -8.36 8.95
C ILE A 49 -11.79 -7.97 9.24
N THR A 50 -12.74 -8.90 9.15
CA THR A 50 -14.14 -8.61 9.54
C THR A 50 -14.24 -8.23 11.01
N ARG A 51 -13.53 -8.92 11.91
CA ARG A 51 -13.44 -8.56 13.33
C ARG A 51 -12.84 -7.16 13.52
N GLY A 52 -11.81 -6.81 12.73
CA GLY A 52 -11.20 -5.48 12.72
C GLY A 52 -12.18 -4.37 12.37
N PHE A 53 -13.00 -4.56 11.33
CA PHE A 53 -14.08 -3.62 11.01
C PHE A 53 -15.08 -3.47 12.16
N HIS A 54 -15.50 -4.57 12.79
CA HIS A 54 -16.40 -4.49 13.95
C HIS A 54 -15.74 -3.75 15.13
N ARG A 55 -14.47 -4.05 15.43
CA ARG A 55 -13.69 -3.37 16.48
C ARG A 55 -13.57 -1.87 16.21
N LEU A 56 -13.29 -1.48 14.96
CA LEU A 56 -13.22 -0.07 14.59
C LEU A 56 -14.57 0.63 14.73
N LYS A 57 -15.67 -0.02 14.31
CA LYS A 57 -17.03 0.52 14.51
C LYS A 57 -17.37 0.74 15.99
N GLU A 58 -16.89 -0.11 16.90
CA GLU A 58 -17.06 0.10 18.34
C GLU A 58 -16.29 1.31 18.85
N PHE A 59 -15.10 1.61 18.31
CA PHE A 59 -14.40 2.88 18.60
C PHE A 59 -15.14 4.10 18.04
N GLN A 60 -15.72 3.99 16.85
CA GLN A 60 -16.42 5.09 16.17
C GLN A 60 -17.75 5.48 16.83
N GLN A 61 -18.24 4.73 17.82
CA GLN A 61 -19.39 5.12 18.64
C GLN A 61 -19.10 6.32 19.55
N PHE A 62 -17.82 6.64 19.76
CA PHE A 62 -17.32 7.79 20.50
C PHE A 62 -16.88 8.82 19.46
N HIS A 63 -17.53 9.98 19.37
CA HIS A 63 -17.30 10.93 18.28
C HIS A 63 -16.01 11.72 18.49
N THR A 64 -14.86 11.02 18.49
CA THR A 64 -13.55 11.54 18.86
C THR A 64 -13.08 12.72 18.00
N SER A 65 -13.72 12.95 16.84
CA SER A 65 -13.47 14.10 15.97
C SER A 65 -13.96 15.43 16.55
N GLU A 66 -14.97 15.38 17.42
CA GLU A 66 -15.56 16.57 18.05
C GLU A 66 -14.84 16.94 19.36
N TRP A 67 -13.96 16.07 19.84
CA TRP A 67 -13.24 16.24 21.09
C TRP A 67 -12.08 17.23 20.92
N ASP A 68 -12.07 18.27 21.76
CA ASP A 68 -11.00 19.26 21.77
C ASP A 68 -9.83 18.83 22.68
N PHE A 69 -8.69 18.54 22.05
CA PHE A 69 -7.43 18.22 22.72
C PHE A 69 -6.41 19.36 22.65
N SER A 70 -6.76 20.53 22.09
CA SER A 70 -5.82 21.64 21.80
C SER A 70 -5.01 22.11 23.01
N THR A 71 -5.60 22.05 24.20
CA THR A 71 -4.96 22.49 25.46
C THR A 71 -4.10 21.43 26.14
N ILE A 72 -4.05 20.21 25.60
CA ILE A 72 -3.43 19.05 26.24
C ILE A 72 -2.29 18.54 25.36
N PRO A 73 -1.04 18.50 25.87
CA PRO A 73 0.08 17.96 25.10
C PRO A 73 -0.16 16.52 24.66
N GLU A 74 0.01 16.23 23.37
CA GLU A 74 -0.21 14.91 22.77
C GLU A 74 0.53 13.79 23.50
N GLY A 75 1.80 14.02 23.88
CA GLY A 75 2.60 13.06 24.63
C GLY A 75 1.98 12.65 25.98
N LYS A 76 1.24 13.55 26.64
CA LYS A 76 0.50 13.22 27.87
C LYS A 76 -0.72 12.36 27.59
N VAL A 77 -1.43 12.62 26.48
CA VAL A 77 -2.58 11.80 26.05
C VAL A 77 -2.11 10.39 25.73
N LYS A 78 -1.05 10.24 24.92
CA LYS A 78 -0.41 8.95 24.60
C LYS A 78 0.04 8.19 25.84
N HIS A 79 0.64 8.87 26.82
CA HIS A 79 1.04 8.23 28.08
C HIS A 79 -0.15 7.68 28.86
N LEU A 80 -1.24 8.46 28.98
CA LEU A 80 -2.46 8.04 29.68
C LEU A 80 -3.17 6.91 28.94
N ALA A 81 -3.24 6.98 27.61
CA ALA A 81 -3.80 5.93 26.77
C ALA A 81 -3.02 4.61 26.95
N THR A 82 -1.69 4.68 26.93
CA THR A 82 -0.81 3.51 27.15
C THR A 82 -1.01 2.91 28.54
N TYR A 83 -1.14 3.74 29.57
CA TYR A 83 -1.44 3.28 30.92
C TYR A 83 -2.82 2.58 30.96
N ALA A 84 -3.83 3.21 30.38
CA ALA A 84 -5.19 2.68 30.31
C ALA A 84 -5.23 1.35 29.54
N PHE A 85 -4.45 1.19 28.48
CA PHE A 85 -4.35 -0.08 27.74
C PHE A 85 -3.75 -1.20 28.58
N LYS A 86 -2.66 -0.93 29.30
CA LYS A 86 -1.92 -1.95 30.09
C LYS A 86 -2.59 -2.31 31.42
N ALA A 87 -3.30 -1.37 32.04
CA ALA A 87 -3.90 -1.58 33.35
C ALA A 87 -5.10 -2.55 33.28
N LYS A 88 -5.25 -3.44 34.28
CA LYS A 88 -6.45 -4.29 34.40
C LYS A 88 -7.71 -3.44 34.50
N SER A 89 -8.77 -3.82 33.78
CA SER A 89 -10.04 -3.08 33.78
C SER A 89 -10.61 -2.88 35.19
N SER A 90 -10.44 -3.88 36.07
CA SER A 90 -10.84 -3.80 37.49
C SER A 90 -10.07 -2.76 38.31
N LEU A 91 -8.81 -2.45 37.97
CA LEU A 91 -8.05 -1.38 38.62
C LEU A 91 -8.59 -0.01 38.22
N ILE A 92 -8.88 0.19 36.93
CA ILE A 92 -9.48 1.42 36.43
C ILE A 92 -10.87 1.61 37.06
N GLN A 93 -11.66 0.54 37.17
CA GLN A 93 -12.99 0.57 37.78
C GLN A 93 -13.01 0.99 39.26
N ARG A 94 -11.89 0.87 39.99
CA ARG A 94 -11.78 1.32 41.40
C ARG A 94 -11.38 2.79 41.55
N MET A 95 -10.98 3.47 40.47
CA MET A 95 -10.55 4.86 40.52
C MET A 95 -11.73 5.83 40.69
N SER A 96 -11.46 7.09 41.05
CA SER A 96 -12.46 8.17 41.02
C SER A 96 -13.02 8.37 39.60
N ILE A 97 -14.29 8.74 39.47
CA ILE A 97 -14.98 8.94 38.18
C ILE A 97 -14.18 9.78 37.18
N GLN A 98 -13.60 10.90 37.65
CA GLN A 98 -12.76 11.80 36.85
C GLN A 98 -11.52 11.09 36.26
N LYS A 99 -10.85 10.25 37.05
CA LYS A 99 -9.69 9.48 36.59
C LYS A 99 -10.09 8.39 35.59
N LYS A 100 -11.24 7.72 35.80
CA LYS A 100 -11.76 6.73 34.86
C LYS A 100 -12.01 7.35 33.49
N LEU A 101 -12.79 8.43 33.47
CA LEU A 101 -13.15 9.12 32.23
C LEU A 101 -11.90 9.63 31.51
N ALA A 102 -10.97 10.28 32.22
CA ALA A 102 -9.74 10.77 31.61
C ALA A 102 -8.89 9.65 30.96
N LEU A 103 -8.80 8.48 31.59
CA LEU A 103 -8.08 7.33 31.05
C LEU A 103 -8.81 6.71 29.85
N LEU A 104 -10.14 6.60 29.92
CA LEU A 104 -10.96 6.02 28.86
C LEU A 104 -11.02 6.92 27.63
N VAL A 105 -11.13 8.25 27.80
CA VAL A 105 -11.05 9.24 26.73
C VAL A 105 -9.70 9.14 26.00
N ALA A 106 -8.60 9.16 26.75
CA ALA A 106 -7.26 9.01 26.17
C ALA A 106 -7.11 7.66 25.46
N PHE A 107 -7.60 6.58 26.06
CA PHE A 107 -7.59 5.24 25.46
C PHE A 107 -8.34 5.20 24.13
N VAL A 108 -9.60 5.62 24.09
CA VAL A 108 -10.42 5.59 22.89
C VAL A 108 -9.82 6.45 21.79
N TYR A 109 -9.40 7.68 22.13
CA TYR A 109 -8.82 8.62 21.17
C TYR A 109 -7.55 8.09 20.48
N GLU A 110 -6.62 7.51 21.23
CA GLU A 110 -5.37 7.01 20.63
C GLU A 110 -5.51 5.60 20.02
N TYR A 111 -6.26 4.70 20.67
CA TYR A 111 -6.38 3.32 20.19
C TYR A 111 -7.37 3.16 19.03
N GLU A 112 -8.24 4.14 18.77
CA GLU A 112 -8.96 4.22 17.50
C GLU A 112 -7.97 4.34 16.33
N LYS A 113 -6.98 5.25 16.41
CA LYS A 113 -5.96 5.43 15.37
C LYS A 113 -5.14 4.16 15.15
N ILE A 114 -4.71 3.54 16.25
CA ILE A 114 -3.95 2.27 16.20
C ILE A 114 -4.80 1.15 15.57
N ALA A 115 -6.09 1.05 15.92
CA ALA A 115 -6.98 0.04 15.35
C ALA A 115 -7.21 0.26 13.84
N THR A 116 -7.31 1.53 13.39
CA THR A 116 -7.36 1.89 11.97
C THR A 116 -6.09 1.45 11.25
N ASP A 117 -4.91 1.71 11.81
CA ASP A 117 -3.62 1.35 11.22
C ASP A 117 -3.44 -0.16 11.09
N GLU A 118 -3.83 -0.92 12.11
CA GLU A 118 -3.84 -2.39 12.10
C GLU A 118 -4.75 -2.92 11.00
N LEU A 119 -5.98 -2.40 10.90
CA LEU A 119 -6.96 -2.80 9.90
C LEU A 119 -6.50 -2.47 8.48
N LEU A 120 -6.02 -1.25 8.23
CA LEU A 120 -5.49 -0.84 6.92
C LEU A 120 -4.29 -1.69 6.52
N THR A 121 -3.35 -1.93 7.43
CA THR A 121 -2.19 -2.79 7.18
C THR A 121 -2.63 -4.22 6.83
N ALA A 122 -3.62 -4.77 7.55
CA ALA A 122 -4.15 -6.10 7.26
C ALA A 122 -4.88 -6.16 5.91
N LEU A 123 -5.67 -5.14 5.57
CA LEU A 123 -6.34 -5.02 4.28
C LEU A 123 -5.36 -4.94 3.12
N ILE A 124 -4.37 -4.05 3.21
CA ILE A 124 -3.31 -3.88 2.19
C ILE A 124 -2.66 -5.23 1.91
N LYS A 125 -2.16 -5.92 2.95
CA LYS A 125 -1.50 -7.21 2.77
C LYS A 125 -2.44 -8.29 2.25
N TYR A 126 -3.69 -8.33 2.69
CA TYR A 126 -4.69 -9.27 2.19
C TYR A 126 -4.89 -9.11 0.67
N TYR A 127 -5.09 -7.88 0.20
CA TYR A 127 -5.27 -7.59 -1.22
C TYR A 127 -3.98 -7.80 -2.03
N GLU A 128 -2.84 -7.34 -1.54
CA GLU A 128 -1.53 -7.63 -2.15
C GLU A 128 -1.29 -9.13 -2.29
N SER A 129 -1.73 -9.95 -1.34
CA SER A 129 -1.65 -11.41 -1.45
C SER A 129 -2.50 -11.95 -2.61
N ILE A 130 -3.66 -11.35 -2.89
CA ILE A 130 -4.52 -11.70 -4.02
C ILE A 130 -3.83 -11.33 -5.32
N PHE A 131 -3.37 -10.09 -5.46
CA PHE A 131 -2.65 -9.60 -6.64
C PHE A 131 -1.39 -10.43 -6.92
N ARG A 132 -0.60 -10.72 -5.88
CA ARG A 132 0.60 -11.55 -5.98
C ARG A 132 0.28 -12.98 -6.41
N ARG A 133 -0.77 -13.60 -5.88
CA ARG A 133 -1.19 -14.95 -6.29
C ARG A 133 -1.64 -14.98 -7.75
N ALA A 134 -2.41 -13.98 -8.19
CA ALA A 134 -2.85 -13.85 -9.57
C ALA A 134 -1.64 -13.74 -10.52
N LYS A 135 -0.71 -12.82 -10.24
CA LYS A 135 0.53 -12.65 -11.01
C LYS A 135 1.38 -13.92 -11.04
N ASN A 136 1.53 -14.60 -9.90
CA ASN A 136 2.31 -15.84 -9.82
C ASN A 136 1.65 -16.98 -10.60
N LYS A 137 0.31 -17.08 -10.57
CA LYS A 137 -0.42 -18.12 -11.31
C LYS A 137 -0.31 -17.90 -12.81
N GLU A 138 -0.53 -16.67 -13.28
CA GLU A 138 -0.32 -16.31 -14.69
C GLU A 138 1.13 -16.57 -15.15
N SER A 139 2.12 -16.18 -14.33
CA SER A 139 3.53 -16.43 -14.66
C SER A 139 3.86 -17.92 -14.74
N LYS A 140 3.30 -18.75 -13.85
CA LYS A 140 3.48 -20.20 -13.89
C LYS A 140 2.83 -20.82 -15.12
N GLU A 141 1.63 -20.36 -15.46
CA GLU A 141 0.91 -20.89 -16.62
C GLU A 141 1.62 -20.52 -17.92
N ARG A 142 2.13 -19.28 -18.03
CA ARG A 142 2.97 -18.86 -19.17
C ARG A 142 4.21 -19.74 -19.34
N LEU A 143 4.88 -20.10 -18.26
CA LEU A 143 6.07 -20.95 -18.33
C LEU A 143 5.72 -22.38 -18.80
N ARG A 144 4.52 -22.88 -18.49
CA ARG A 144 4.06 -24.19 -18.94
C ARG A 144 3.72 -24.21 -20.42
N THR A 145 3.02 -23.18 -20.89
CA THR A 145 2.52 -23.08 -22.27
C THR A 145 3.57 -22.56 -23.25
N LEU A 146 4.75 -22.15 -22.79
CA LEU A 146 5.82 -21.65 -23.64
C LEU A 146 6.21 -22.66 -24.73
N LYS A 147 6.31 -23.95 -24.38
CA LYS A 147 6.61 -25.01 -25.35
C LYS A 147 5.53 -25.20 -26.40
N ASP A 148 4.26 -25.01 -26.01
CA ASP A 148 3.13 -25.13 -26.93
C ASP A 148 3.08 -23.92 -27.88
N LEU A 149 3.44 -22.73 -27.39
CA LEU A 149 3.62 -21.54 -28.21
C LEU A 149 4.79 -21.70 -29.19
N ASP A 150 5.94 -22.20 -28.73
CA ASP A 150 7.11 -22.43 -29.59
C ASP A 150 6.77 -23.41 -30.73
N ARG A 151 6.05 -24.50 -30.42
CA ARG A 151 5.58 -25.46 -31.43
C ARG A 151 4.62 -24.81 -32.43
N ALA A 152 3.62 -24.08 -31.95
CA ALA A 152 2.66 -23.43 -32.82
C ALA A 152 3.30 -22.35 -33.71
N ALA A 153 4.24 -21.57 -33.16
CA ALA A 153 5.01 -20.58 -33.90
C ALA A 153 5.90 -21.23 -34.97
N PHE A 154 6.55 -22.35 -34.63
CA PHE A 154 7.35 -23.12 -35.57
C PHE A 154 6.51 -23.64 -36.75
N THR A 155 5.39 -24.30 -36.48
CA THR A 155 4.47 -24.78 -37.53
C THR A 155 3.98 -23.64 -38.44
N LEU A 156 3.60 -22.49 -37.87
CA LEU A 156 3.19 -21.35 -38.67
C LEU A 156 4.34 -20.74 -39.48
N SER A 157 5.58 -20.77 -38.96
CA SER A 157 6.75 -20.29 -39.70
C SER A 157 7.06 -21.15 -40.91
N GLU A 158 7.02 -22.48 -40.78
CA GLU A 158 7.24 -23.40 -41.90
C GLU A 158 6.17 -23.22 -42.99
N ILE A 159 4.91 -22.97 -42.60
CA ILE A 159 3.82 -22.68 -43.55
C ILE A 159 4.08 -21.36 -44.29
N VAL A 160 4.57 -20.32 -43.59
CA VAL A 160 4.90 -19.03 -44.22
C VAL A 160 6.11 -19.16 -45.15
N GLU A 161 7.10 -19.99 -44.82
CA GLU A 161 8.23 -20.27 -45.72
C GLU A 161 7.75 -20.89 -47.04
N LEU A 162 6.79 -21.82 -47.01
CA LEU A 162 6.16 -22.36 -48.22
C LEU A 162 5.44 -21.28 -49.03
N LEU A 163 4.81 -20.29 -48.37
CA LEU A 163 4.15 -19.17 -49.06
C LEU A 163 5.15 -18.23 -49.75
N LEU A 164 6.40 -18.18 -49.27
CA LEU A 164 7.46 -17.32 -49.80
C LEU A 164 8.38 -18.04 -50.81
N ASP A 165 8.14 -19.33 -51.06
CA ASP A 165 8.91 -20.12 -52.02
C ASP A 165 8.42 -19.87 -53.46
N ASP A 166 9.14 -19.00 -54.18
CA ASP A 166 8.86 -18.64 -55.58
C ASP A 166 8.93 -19.84 -56.56
N SER A 167 9.43 -21.00 -56.13
CA SER A 167 9.44 -22.22 -56.95
C SER A 167 8.08 -22.94 -56.99
N ILE A 168 7.14 -22.56 -56.11
CA ILE A 168 5.81 -23.15 -56.03
C ILE A 168 4.82 -22.32 -56.85
N GLU A 169 4.16 -22.95 -57.82
CA GLU A 169 3.05 -22.30 -58.53
C GLU A 169 1.92 -21.95 -57.57
N ILE A 170 1.42 -20.71 -57.68
CA ILE A 170 0.41 -20.13 -56.80
C ILE A 170 -0.85 -21.01 -56.70
N ASP A 171 -1.27 -21.61 -57.82
CA ASP A 171 -2.47 -22.46 -57.89
C ASP A 171 -2.30 -23.79 -57.13
N CYS A 172 -1.07 -24.24 -56.92
CA CYS A 172 -0.74 -25.49 -56.19
C CYS A 172 -0.33 -25.23 -54.73
N LEU A 173 -0.21 -23.97 -54.31
CA LEU A 173 0.29 -23.60 -52.99
C LEU A 173 -0.61 -24.13 -51.86
N ARG A 174 -1.92 -23.98 -52.00
CA ARG A 174 -2.90 -24.41 -50.99
C ARG A 174 -2.91 -25.93 -50.81
N SER A 175 -2.83 -26.70 -51.91
CA SER A 175 -2.73 -28.16 -51.83
C SER A 175 -1.42 -28.58 -51.18
N ARG A 176 -0.30 -27.96 -51.55
CA ARG A 176 1.02 -28.29 -51.01
C ARG A 176 1.15 -28.00 -49.51
N VAL A 177 0.54 -26.91 -49.04
CA VAL A 177 0.45 -26.62 -47.59
C VAL A 177 -0.36 -27.69 -46.86
N PHE A 178 -1.51 -28.12 -47.40
CA PHE A 178 -2.33 -29.15 -46.75
C PHE A 178 -1.77 -30.57 -46.83
N ASP A 179 -0.95 -30.86 -47.83
CA ASP A 179 -0.22 -32.13 -47.93
C ASP A 179 0.82 -32.27 -46.82
N GLN A 180 1.46 -31.16 -46.42
CA GLN A 180 2.50 -31.15 -45.38
C GLN A 180 1.93 -30.89 -43.97
N TYR A 181 0.87 -30.08 -43.86
CA TYR A 181 0.22 -29.73 -42.60
C TYR A 181 -1.31 -29.90 -42.71
N PRO A 182 -1.90 -30.89 -42.02
CA PRO A 182 -3.34 -31.06 -41.97
C PRO A 182 -4.05 -29.77 -41.56
N ALA A 183 -5.22 -29.49 -42.15
CA ALA A 183 -5.98 -28.27 -41.87
C ALA A 183 -6.27 -28.08 -40.36
N GLU A 184 -6.49 -29.19 -39.63
CA GLU A 184 -6.70 -29.17 -38.18
C GLU A 184 -5.48 -28.66 -37.41
N ASP A 185 -4.27 -29.05 -37.82
CA ASP A 185 -3.03 -28.62 -37.17
C ASP A 185 -2.74 -27.14 -37.41
N ILE A 186 -3.07 -26.62 -38.60
CA ILE A 186 -2.98 -25.19 -38.91
C ILE A 186 -3.95 -24.40 -38.03
N VAL A 187 -5.21 -24.85 -37.94
CA VAL A 187 -6.23 -24.20 -37.10
C VAL A 187 -5.81 -24.24 -35.63
N ASN A 188 -5.29 -25.38 -35.16
CA ASN A 188 -4.79 -25.54 -33.80
C ASN A 188 -3.58 -24.63 -33.53
N ALA A 189 -2.62 -24.53 -34.45
CA ALA A 189 -1.46 -23.65 -34.31
C ALA A 189 -1.89 -22.18 -34.25
N VAL A 190 -2.77 -21.73 -35.15
CA VAL A 190 -3.35 -20.37 -35.10
C VAL A 190 -4.08 -20.13 -33.78
N PHE A 191 -4.87 -21.10 -33.31
CA PHE A 191 -5.59 -21.00 -32.05
C PHE A 191 -4.63 -20.89 -30.85
N GLN A 192 -3.59 -21.73 -30.79
CA GLN A 192 -2.59 -21.68 -29.72
C GLN A 192 -1.84 -20.36 -29.71
N VAL A 193 -1.40 -19.85 -30.87
CA VAL A 193 -0.77 -18.53 -30.94
C VAL A 193 -1.72 -17.44 -30.47
N LYS A 194 -2.96 -17.40 -30.97
CA LYS A 194 -3.96 -16.39 -30.54
C LYS A 194 -4.28 -16.46 -29.05
N LYS A 195 -4.27 -17.66 -28.46
CA LYS A 195 -4.55 -17.88 -27.04
C LYS A 195 -3.36 -17.53 -26.14
N LEU A 196 -2.14 -17.81 -26.59
CA LEU A 196 -0.94 -17.76 -25.77
C LEU A 196 -0.14 -16.46 -25.95
N VAL A 197 -0.24 -15.81 -27.11
CA VAL A 197 0.34 -14.49 -27.33
C VAL A 197 -0.40 -13.50 -26.44
N LYS A 198 0.35 -12.85 -25.55
CA LYS A 198 -0.21 -11.84 -24.67
C LYS A 198 -0.60 -10.62 -25.48
N ASN A 199 -1.77 -10.08 -25.15
CA ASN A 199 -2.06 -8.70 -25.45
C ASN A 199 -1.30 -7.81 -24.46
N GLU A 200 -0.22 -7.17 -24.90
CA GLU A 200 0.60 -6.30 -24.04
C GLU A 200 -0.18 -5.07 -23.53
N GLN A 201 -1.31 -4.77 -24.16
CA GLN A 201 -2.22 -3.68 -23.83
C GLN A 201 -3.13 -4.02 -22.64
N GLU A 202 -3.21 -5.28 -22.19
CA GLU A 202 -4.06 -5.69 -21.07
C GLU A 202 -3.33 -5.68 -19.71
N PRO A 203 -4.07 -5.52 -18.59
CA PRO A 203 -3.51 -5.64 -17.24
C PRO A 203 -2.96 -7.04 -16.98
N ILE A 204 -1.90 -7.10 -16.17
CA ILE A 204 -1.27 -8.37 -15.79
C ILE A 204 -2.26 -9.20 -14.95
N ALA A 205 -2.34 -10.49 -15.26
CA ALA A 205 -3.16 -11.47 -14.55
C ALA A 205 -4.66 -11.18 -14.50
N ILE A 206 -5.20 -10.43 -15.48
CA ILE A 206 -6.60 -9.99 -15.48
C ILE A 206 -7.61 -11.13 -15.29
N ALA A 207 -7.44 -12.26 -16.01
CA ALA A 207 -8.31 -13.43 -15.88
C ALA A 207 -8.37 -13.99 -14.44
N GLU A 208 -7.23 -14.02 -13.74
CA GLU A 208 -7.13 -14.51 -12.36
C GLU A 208 -7.71 -13.51 -11.35
N LEU A 209 -7.59 -12.21 -11.65
CA LEU A 209 -8.18 -11.14 -10.83
C LEU A 209 -9.71 -11.14 -10.95
N ILE A 210 -10.25 -11.30 -12.15
CA ILE A 210 -11.69 -11.45 -12.39
C ILE A 210 -12.25 -12.68 -11.64
N GLN A 211 -11.56 -13.82 -11.66
CA GLN A 211 -11.93 -14.99 -10.85
C GLN A 211 -11.92 -14.70 -9.33
N SER A 212 -11.03 -13.81 -8.89
CA SER A 212 -10.90 -13.40 -7.49
C SER A 212 -11.85 -12.25 -7.09
N TYR A 213 -12.66 -11.73 -8.02
CA TYR A 213 -13.58 -10.60 -7.83
C TYR A 213 -14.38 -10.68 -6.53
N ARG A 214 -15.00 -11.83 -6.22
CA ARG A 214 -15.83 -11.99 -5.01
C ARG A 214 -15.04 -11.76 -3.72
N LYS A 215 -13.75 -12.14 -3.71
CA LYS A 215 -12.85 -11.92 -2.57
C LYS A 215 -12.49 -10.45 -2.44
N ILE A 216 -12.36 -9.75 -3.57
CA ILE A 216 -11.97 -8.34 -3.60
C ILE A 216 -13.15 -7.45 -3.17
N ARG A 217 -14.33 -7.68 -3.77
CA ARG A 217 -15.57 -6.96 -3.48
C ARG A 217 -16.00 -7.03 -2.02
N LYS A 218 -15.69 -8.12 -1.32
CA LYS A 218 -16.23 -8.44 0.01
C LYS A 218 -16.11 -7.29 1.02
N PHE A 219 -14.98 -6.60 1.06
CA PHE A 219 -14.73 -5.56 2.06
C PHE A 219 -15.01 -4.15 1.56
N ILE A 220 -15.30 -3.94 0.28
CA ILE A 220 -15.44 -2.58 -0.28
C ILE A 220 -16.55 -1.80 0.43
N ALA A 221 -17.72 -2.41 0.65
CA ALA A 221 -18.80 -1.76 1.39
C ALA A 221 -18.40 -1.40 2.83
N LEU A 222 -17.64 -2.29 3.50
CA LEU A 222 -17.17 -2.04 4.86
C LEU A 222 -16.11 -0.93 4.90
N ILE A 223 -15.19 -0.87 3.92
CA ILE A 223 -14.22 0.22 3.79
C ILE A 223 -14.97 1.54 3.65
N ILE A 224 -15.96 1.62 2.77
CA ILE A 224 -16.73 2.86 2.54
C ILE A 224 -17.49 3.30 3.78
N GLU A 225 -18.07 2.35 4.52
CA GLU A 225 -18.86 2.64 5.72
C GLU A 225 -18.00 3.08 6.91
N THR A 226 -16.78 2.55 7.03
CA THR A 226 -15.96 2.70 8.24
C THR A 226 -14.74 3.61 8.07
N LEU A 227 -14.16 3.70 6.88
CA LEU A 227 -12.92 4.43 6.67
C LEU A 227 -13.20 5.73 5.92
N THR A 228 -12.85 6.84 6.55
CA THR A 228 -12.80 8.16 5.90
C THR A 228 -11.49 8.29 5.15
N ILE A 229 -11.57 8.33 3.83
CA ILE A 229 -10.42 8.47 2.93
C ILE A 229 -10.48 9.87 2.33
N GLU A 230 -9.41 10.62 2.50
CA GLU A 230 -9.25 11.99 2.00
C GLU A 230 -8.20 12.02 0.89
N ASN A 231 -8.36 12.98 -0.02
CA ASN A 231 -7.42 13.16 -1.11
C ASN A 231 -6.13 13.81 -0.61
N GLY A 232 -5.00 13.44 -1.21
CA GLY A 232 -3.76 14.14 -0.98
C GLY A 232 -3.63 15.42 -1.80
N HIS A 233 -2.44 16.01 -1.75
CA HIS A 233 -2.15 17.33 -2.31
C HIS A 233 -1.76 17.31 -3.80
N TYR A 234 -1.47 16.14 -4.38
CA TYR A 234 -0.78 16.04 -5.68
C TYR A 234 -1.46 15.18 -6.74
N ASP A 235 -2.25 14.18 -6.36
CA ASP A 235 -2.92 13.26 -7.29
C ASP A 235 -4.39 13.13 -6.90
N GLU A 236 -5.29 13.23 -7.88
CA GLU A 236 -6.74 13.08 -7.72
C GLU A 236 -7.26 11.78 -8.36
N ASP A 237 -6.41 11.06 -9.09
CA ASP A 237 -6.81 9.93 -9.94
C ASP A 237 -7.48 8.81 -9.13
N CYS A 238 -6.86 8.44 -8.01
CA CYS A 238 -7.40 7.43 -7.11
C CYS A 238 -8.75 7.86 -6.53
N MET A 239 -8.88 9.12 -6.11
CA MET A 239 -10.12 9.60 -5.49
C MET A 239 -11.26 9.75 -6.49
N ALA A 240 -10.99 10.13 -7.74
CA ALA A 240 -11.99 10.15 -8.80
C ALA A 240 -12.65 8.76 -8.98
N VAL A 241 -11.81 7.71 -9.06
CA VAL A 241 -12.27 6.31 -9.17
C VAL A 241 -12.97 5.85 -7.90
N TRP A 242 -12.40 6.16 -6.72
CA TRP A 242 -12.95 5.74 -5.45
C TRP A 242 -14.32 6.38 -5.14
N CYS A 243 -14.49 7.67 -5.44
CA CYS A 243 -15.77 8.38 -5.33
C CYS A 243 -16.84 7.79 -6.25
N LEU A 244 -16.47 7.36 -7.47
CA LEU A 244 -17.39 6.65 -8.34
C LEU A 244 -17.87 5.33 -7.69
N ILE A 245 -16.94 4.55 -7.14
CA ILE A 245 -17.26 3.29 -6.45
C ILE A 245 -18.18 3.53 -5.25
N GLN A 246 -17.86 4.53 -4.43
CA GLN A 246 -18.66 4.95 -3.27
C GLN A 246 -20.10 5.30 -3.66
N ARG A 247 -20.30 6.11 -4.71
CA ARG A 247 -21.63 6.54 -5.15
C ARG A 247 -22.48 5.41 -5.73
N ARG A 248 -21.86 4.34 -6.21
CA ARG A 248 -22.55 3.28 -6.96
C ARG A 248 -22.89 2.07 -6.12
N ILE A 249 -22.06 1.71 -5.14
CA ILE A 249 -22.31 0.56 -4.29
C ILE A 249 -23.65 0.73 -3.54
N PRO A 250 -24.52 -0.30 -3.50
CA PRO A 250 -24.28 -1.69 -3.91
C PRO A 250 -24.55 -2.03 -5.39
N LYS A 251 -25.06 -1.08 -6.18
CA LYS A 251 -25.38 -1.25 -7.60
C LYS A 251 -24.12 -1.40 -8.46
N PRO A 252 -24.20 -2.08 -9.61
CA PRO A 252 -23.05 -2.19 -10.50
C PRO A 252 -22.71 -0.85 -11.16
N ILE A 253 -21.42 -0.68 -11.46
CA ILE A 253 -20.90 0.42 -12.28
C ILE A 253 -21.14 0.09 -13.75
N THR A 254 -21.71 1.05 -14.49
CA THR A 254 -21.99 0.90 -15.92
C THR A 254 -20.85 1.45 -16.78
N PHE A 255 -20.81 1.06 -18.06
CA PHE A 255 -19.81 1.56 -19.01
C PHE A 255 -19.79 3.11 -19.10
N ARG A 256 -20.98 3.74 -19.19
CA ARG A 256 -21.10 5.21 -19.21
C ARG A 256 -20.51 5.91 -17.99
N GLN A 257 -20.49 5.22 -16.86
CA GLN A 257 -19.92 5.75 -15.61
C GLN A 257 -18.40 5.60 -15.58
N PHE A 258 -17.90 4.52 -16.17
CA PHE A 258 -16.48 4.34 -16.39
C PHE A 258 -15.91 5.46 -17.29
N GLU A 259 -16.62 5.85 -18.36
CA GLU A 259 -16.18 6.93 -19.28
C GLU A 259 -15.89 8.25 -18.53
N SER A 260 -16.62 8.54 -17.45
CA SER A 260 -16.39 9.76 -16.66
C SER A 260 -15.07 9.78 -15.87
N VAL A 261 -14.43 8.62 -15.66
CA VAL A 261 -13.18 8.49 -14.89
C VAL A 261 -12.05 7.89 -15.72
N GLU A 262 -12.23 7.75 -17.04
CA GLU A 262 -11.27 7.08 -17.92
C GLU A 262 -9.88 7.75 -17.93
N ASN A 263 -9.83 9.07 -17.77
CA ASN A 263 -8.57 9.81 -17.73
C ASN A 263 -7.77 9.58 -16.44
N HIS A 264 -8.40 9.05 -15.39
CA HIS A 264 -7.85 8.84 -14.05
C HIS A 264 -7.39 7.38 -13.81
N ILE A 265 -7.32 6.58 -14.87
CA ILE A 265 -7.00 5.16 -14.76
C ILE A 265 -5.84 4.74 -15.66
N PRO A 266 -5.11 3.68 -15.31
CA PRO A 266 -4.05 3.17 -16.16
C PRO A 266 -4.59 2.77 -17.54
N LYS A 267 -3.90 3.16 -18.62
CA LYS A 267 -4.28 2.89 -20.02
C LYS A 267 -4.61 1.42 -20.29
N LYS A 268 -3.92 0.49 -19.62
CA LYS A 268 -4.16 -0.95 -19.77
C LYS A 268 -5.55 -1.37 -19.27
N TRP A 269 -5.99 -0.79 -18.16
CA TRP A 269 -7.32 -1.02 -17.62
C TRP A 269 -8.40 -0.39 -18.51
N ALA A 270 -8.16 0.83 -19.00
CA ALA A 270 -9.06 1.47 -19.96
C ALA A 270 -9.25 0.59 -21.21
N TYR A 271 -8.14 0.14 -21.80
CA TYR A 271 -8.14 -0.80 -22.92
C TYR A 271 -8.97 -2.04 -22.61
N TYR A 272 -8.70 -2.75 -21.51
CA TYR A 272 -9.42 -3.99 -21.19
C TYR A 272 -10.93 -3.76 -21.04
N ILE A 273 -11.34 -2.66 -20.42
CA ILE A 273 -12.76 -2.33 -20.19
C ILE A 273 -13.49 -2.01 -21.50
N HIS A 274 -12.84 -1.30 -22.44
CA HIS A 274 -13.39 -1.04 -23.78
C HIS A 274 -13.65 -2.33 -24.56
N TYR A 275 -12.74 -3.29 -24.49
CA TYR A 275 -12.89 -4.58 -25.16
C TYR A 275 -13.83 -5.55 -24.43
N ASN A 276 -14.06 -5.35 -23.12
CA ASN A 276 -14.90 -6.22 -22.29
C ASN A 276 -15.97 -5.41 -21.51
N PRO A 277 -16.95 -4.80 -22.21
CA PRO A 277 -17.95 -3.93 -21.57
C PRO A 277 -18.86 -4.66 -20.57
N ASN A 278 -18.98 -5.99 -20.67
CA ASN A 278 -19.73 -6.82 -19.72
C ASN A 278 -19.02 -6.97 -18.36
N GLU A 279 -17.71 -6.72 -18.30
CA GLU A 279 -16.90 -6.87 -17.09
C GLU A 279 -16.55 -5.53 -16.41
N VAL A 280 -17.06 -4.39 -16.91
CA VAL A 280 -16.79 -3.04 -16.38
C VAL A 280 -16.86 -2.99 -14.86
N ASN A 281 -17.95 -3.51 -14.28
CA ASN A 281 -18.14 -3.46 -12.83
C ASN A 281 -17.06 -4.26 -12.06
N GLN A 282 -16.64 -5.42 -12.57
CA GLN A 282 -15.62 -6.23 -11.91
C GLN A 282 -14.26 -5.54 -12.03
N SER A 283 -13.92 -5.09 -13.24
CA SER A 283 -12.70 -4.37 -13.55
C SER A 283 -12.54 -3.12 -12.70
N MET A 284 -13.58 -2.28 -12.62
CA MET A 284 -13.56 -1.04 -11.82
C MET A 284 -13.35 -1.30 -10.33
N LEU A 285 -13.94 -2.36 -9.76
CA LEU A 285 -13.76 -2.68 -8.35
C LEU A 285 -12.38 -3.27 -8.05
N ILE A 286 -11.79 -4.02 -8.98
CA ILE A 286 -10.42 -4.54 -8.86
C ILE A 286 -9.42 -3.38 -8.98
N LEU A 287 -9.56 -2.58 -10.03
CA LEU A 287 -8.75 -1.39 -10.28
C LEU A 287 -8.84 -0.39 -9.13
N GLY A 288 -10.03 -0.11 -8.62
CA GLY A 288 -10.21 0.83 -7.51
C GLY A 288 -9.45 0.41 -6.26
N ILE A 289 -9.42 -0.90 -5.95
CA ILE A 289 -8.63 -1.42 -4.83
C ILE A 289 -7.13 -1.41 -5.13
N GLU A 290 -6.73 -1.69 -6.37
CA GLU A 290 -5.34 -1.58 -6.80
C GLU A 290 -4.83 -0.14 -6.63
N LEU A 291 -5.57 0.86 -7.13
CA LEU A 291 -5.25 2.28 -6.98
C LEU A 291 -5.28 2.71 -5.52
N LEU A 292 -6.27 2.27 -4.74
CA LEU A 292 -6.36 2.59 -3.31
C LEU A 292 -5.10 2.15 -2.56
N ILE A 293 -4.62 0.93 -2.79
CA ILE A 293 -3.42 0.40 -2.11
C ILE A 293 -2.17 1.13 -2.57
N GLN A 294 -2.03 1.36 -3.88
CA GLN A 294 -0.89 2.11 -4.42
C GLN A 294 -0.83 3.52 -3.84
N SER A 295 -1.98 4.19 -3.77
CA SER A 295 -2.09 5.57 -3.28
C SER A 295 -1.87 5.67 -1.77
N LEU A 296 -2.39 4.72 -0.98
CA LEU A 296 -2.08 4.63 0.45
C LEU A 296 -0.58 4.41 0.71
N ASN A 297 0.06 3.53 -0.07
CA ASN A 297 1.50 3.27 0.08
C ASN A 297 2.37 4.46 -0.33
N LYS A 298 1.93 5.23 -1.33
CA LYS A 298 2.62 6.44 -1.80
C LYS A 298 2.31 7.69 -0.97
N HIS A 299 1.32 7.63 -0.08
CA HIS A 299 0.82 8.79 0.66
C HIS A 299 0.18 9.84 -0.28
N ASP A 300 -0.48 9.37 -1.35
CA ASP A 300 -1.28 10.20 -2.27
C ASP A 300 -2.73 10.38 -1.78
N ILE A 301 -3.18 9.52 -0.86
CA ILE A 301 -4.45 9.62 -0.14
C ILE A 301 -4.22 9.32 1.33
N PHE A 302 -5.10 9.84 2.18
CA PHE A 302 -4.92 9.82 3.63
C PHE A 302 -6.14 9.29 4.37
N VAL A 303 -5.91 8.80 5.58
CA VAL A 303 -6.96 8.44 6.53
C VAL A 303 -6.73 9.26 7.79
N PRO A 304 -7.55 10.30 8.09
CA PRO A 304 -7.30 11.22 9.20
C PRO A 304 -7.22 10.55 10.58
N LYS A 305 -7.96 9.45 10.78
CA LYS A 305 -8.00 8.67 12.01
C LYS A 305 -6.96 7.54 12.00
N SER A 306 -5.75 7.85 11.55
CA SER A 306 -4.61 6.95 11.43
C SER A 306 -3.37 7.65 11.96
N GLU A 307 -2.37 6.90 12.47
CA GLU A 307 -1.04 7.49 12.71
C GLU A 307 -0.12 7.25 11.51
N LYS A 308 -0.23 6.08 10.88
CA LYS A 308 0.64 5.66 9.78
C LYS A 308 0.24 6.21 8.41
N PHE A 309 -1.06 6.39 8.16
CA PHE A 309 -1.64 6.80 6.88
C PHE A 309 -2.27 8.19 6.95
N ILE A 310 -1.89 9.01 7.94
CA ILE A 310 -2.28 10.41 8.03
C ILE A 310 -1.57 11.25 6.96
N ASP A 311 -2.08 12.44 6.66
CA ASP A 311 -1.38 13.43 5.84
C ASP A 311 -0.06 13.83 6.50
N PRO A 312 1.11 13.52 5.91
CA PRO A 312 2.40 13.91 6.45
C PRO A 312 2.54 15.44 6.56
N MET A 313 1.87 16.20 5.70
CA MET A 313 1.91 17.66 5.72
C MET A 313 1.16 18.23 6.95
N SER A 314 0.13 17.53 7.43
CA SER A 314 -0.59 17.92 8.64
C SER A 314 0.27 17.82 9.92
N CYS A 315 1.35 17.04 9.88
CA CYS A 315 2.29 16.90 11.00
C CYS A 315 3.37 17.98 11.03
N LEU A 316 3.44 18.85 10.02
CA LEU A 316 4.45 19.91 9.95
C LEU A 316 4.09 21.08 10.88
N ILE A 317 5.11 21.68 11.47
CA ILE A 317 4.97 22.91 12.25
C ILE A 317 4.50 24.02 11.30
N SER A 318 3.46 24.76 11.68
CA SER A 318 3.00 25.89 10.88
C SER A 318 4.10 26.94 10.76
N LYS A 319 4.10 27.70 9.65
CA LYS A 319 5.12 28.73 9.40
C LYS A 319 5.24 29.73 10.55
N GLU A 320 4.11 30.14 11.12
CA GLU A 320 4.05 31.08 12.24
C GLU A 320 4.70 30.51 13.51
N THR A 321 4.36 29.27 13.88
CA THR A 321 5.00 28.57 15.00
C THR A 321 6.48 28.33 14.76
N TRP A 322 6.88 28.03 13.52
CA TRP A 322 8.29 27.84 13.17
C TRP A 322 9.07 29.14 13.39
N GLU A 323 8.58 30.27 12.90
CA GLU A 323 9.23 31.57 13.07
C GLU A 323 9.40 31.94 14.55
N GLN A 324 8.41 31.63 15.40
CA GLN A 324 8.48 31.88 16.85
C GLN A 324 9.44 30.94 17.59
N GLN A 325 9.53 29.67 17.18
CA GLN A 325 10.29 28.64 17.91
C GLN A 325 11.68 28.37 17.32
N LYS A 326 11.99 28.92 16.14
CA LYS A 326 13.21 28.65 15.37
C LYS A 326 14.47 28.76 16.21
N GLU A 327 14.69 29.89 16.89
CA GLU A 327 15.94 30.11 17.64
C GLU A 327 16.08 29.14 18.82
N SER A 328 14.98 28.89 19.54
CA SER A 328 14.94 27.93 20.64
C SER A 328 15.25 26.50 20.16
N LEU A 329 14.62 26.07 19.06
CA LEU A 329 14.85 24.75 18.47
C LEU A 329 16.28 24.58 17.95
N LEU A 330 16.82 25.59 17.26
CA LEU A 330 18.20 25.55 16.77
C LEU A 330 19.19 25.47 17.93
N SER A 331 18.97 26.23 19.01
CA SER A 331 19.80 26.13 20.22
C SER A 331 19.69 24.77 20.91
N GLN A 332 18.50 24.17 20.99
CA GLN A 332 18.30 22.85 21.62
C GLN A 332 18.90 21.70 20.82
N LEU A 333 18.89 21.82 19.49
CA LEU A 333 19.48 20.84 18.58
C LEU A 333 20.97 21.09 18.33
N GLU A 334 21.55 22.10 18.98
CA GLU A 334 22.94 22.55 18.77
C GLU A 334 23.24 22.84 17.28
N LEU A 335 22.24 23.33 16.55
CA LEU A 335 22.33 23.66 15.13
C LEU A 335 22.65 25.16 14.94
N PRO A 336 23.47 25.51 13.94
CA PRO A 336 23.78 26.89 13.63
C PRO A 336 22.54 27.68 13.19
N SER A 337 22.52 28.97 13.56
CA SER A 337 21.40 29.89 13.32
C SER A 337 21.23 30.25 11.83
N SER A 338 22.30 30.11 11.05
CA SER A 338 22.37 30.46 9.63
C SER A 338 22.59 29.22 8.76
N SER A 339 21.88 29.16 7.62
CA SER A 339 22.07 28.11 6.62
C SER A 339 23.49 28.08 6.05
N VAL A 340 24.15 29.23 5.96
CA VAL A 340 25.52 29.33 5.44
C VAL A 340 26.52 28.67 6.39
N GLU A 341 26.33 28.85 7.69
CA GLU A 341 27.16 28.20 8.72
C GLU A 341 26.91 26.68 8.76
N ALA A 342 25.65 26.27 8.67
CA ALA A 342 25.27 24.85 8.57
C ALA A 342 25.94 24.14 7.39
N ILE A 343 25.92 24.79 6.21
CA ILE A 343 26.54 24.23 5.00
C ILE A 343 28.05 24.12 5.19
N LYS A 344 28.72 25.14 5.74
CA LYS A 344 30.16 25.09 6.00
C LYS A 344 30.55 23.96 6.96
N GLN A 345 29.82 23.79 8.06
CA GLN A 345 30.06 22.69 9.00
C GLN A 345 29.90 21.32 8.32
N LEU A 346 28.84 21.13 7.52
CA LEU A 346 28.64 19.89 6.77
C LEU A 346 29.75 19.65 5.72
N GLU A 347 30.24 20.70 5.06
CA GLU A 347 31.37 20.60 4.12
C GLU A 347 32.66 20.21 4.83
N GLU A 348 32.92 20.76 6.01
CA GLU A 348 34.08 20.42 6.86
C GLU A 348 34.00 18.98 7.37
N ASP A 349 32.85 18.57 7.93
CA ASP A 349 32.60 17.21 8.42
C ASP A 349 32.75 16.16 7.31
N LEU A 350 32.20 16.46 6.12
CA LEU A 350 32.29 15.58 4.96
C LEU A 350 33.74 15.47 4.48
N SER A 351 34.48 16.58 4.48
CA SER A 351 35.90 16.59 4.11
C SER A 351 36.75 15.81 5.12
N LEU A 352 36.47 15.92 6.42
CA LEU A 352 37.13 15.15 7.47
C LEU A 352 36.84 13.65 7.35
N SER A 353 35.57 13.27 7.20
CA SER A 353 35.16 11.86 7.03
C SER A 353 35.77 11.25 5.77
N TYR A 354 35.83 12.00 4.68
CA TYR A 354 36.54 11.58 3.46
C TYR A 354 38.04 11.36 3.72
N ASN A 355 38.70 12.29 4.40
CA ASN A 355 40.13 12.16 4.70
C ASN A 355 40.43 10.98 5.64
N GLU A 356 39.57 10.71 6.63
CA GLU A 356 39.69 9.54 7.50
C GLU A 356 39.48 8.22 6.76
N THR A 357 38.48 8.14 5.88
CA THR A 357 38.23 6.94 5.07
C THR A 357 39.37 6.64 4.10
N VAL A 358 39.98 7.67 3.50
CA VAL A 358 41.18 7.52 2.66
C VAL A 358 42.40 7.07 3.48
N LYS A 359 42.58 7.58 4.72
CA LYS A 359 43.68 7.18 5.60
C LYS A 359 43.55 5.74 6.12
N ASN A 360 42.33 5.28 6.41
CA ASN A 360 42.08 3.99 7.07
C ASN A 360 41.81 2.82 6.09
N GLY A 361 41.66 3.06 4.78
CA GLY A 361 41.35 2.04 3.78
C GLY A 361 42.49 1.74 2.80
N PRO A 362 43.14 0.56 2.81
CA PRO A 362 44.24 0.23 1.89
C PRO A 362 43.84 0.12 0.40
N ILE A 363 42.53 0.10 0.09
CA ILE A 363 41.99 -0.22 -1.24
C ILE A 363 41.22 0.95 -1.88
N LEU A 364 40.99 2.07 -1.19
CA LEU A 364 40.09 3.14 -1.65
C LEU A 364 40.81 4.36 -2.25
N LYS A 365 41.84 4.13 -3.09
CA LYS A 365 42.45 5.19 -3.91
C LYS A 365 41.55 5.71 -5.06
N TRP A 366 40.28 5.29 -5.10
CA TRP A 366 39.36 5.43 -6.24
C TRP A 366 38.19 6.39 -6.02
N LEU A 367 38.10 7.00 -4.84
CA LEU A 367 37.05 7.97 -4.53
C LEU A 367 37.49 9.37 -4.97
N GLU A 368 36.67 10.05 -5.74
CA GLU A 368 36.87 11.44 -6.16
C GLU A 368 35.67 12.25 -5.68
N LEU A 369 35.88 13.27 -4.85
CA LEU A 369 34.82 14.22 -4.47
C LEU A 369 34.61 15.23 -5.59
N LYS A 370 33.54 15.06 -6.39
CA LYS A 370 33.10 16.08 -7.34
C LYS A 370 31.97 16.92 -6.75
N ASN A 371 32.32 18.12 -6.30
CA ASN A 371 31.36 19.16 -5.97
C ASN A 371 30.68 19.67 -7.25
N ARG A 372 29.50 19.13 -7.55
CA ARG A 372 28.50 19.82 -8.35
C ARG A 372 27.24 19.92 -7.52
N ILE A 373 26.75 21.16 -7.39
CA ILE A 373 25.78 21.75 -6.45
C ILE A 373 24.46 20.98 -6.23
N THR A 374 24.23 19.80 -6.81
CA THR A 374 22.99 19.04 -6.59
C THR A 374 23.13 17.52 -6.43
N LYS A 375 24.30 16.89 -6.63
CA LYS A 375 24.47 15.44 -6.37
C LYS A 375 25.92 15.08 -6.05
N ILE A 376 26.16 14.50 -4.86
CA ILE A 376 27.40 13.79 -4.55
C ILE A 376 27.33 12.44 -5.27
N LYS A 377 28.20 12.24 -6.26
CA LYS A 377 28.31 10.99 -7.02
C LYS A 377 29.58 10.27 -6.59
N LEU A 378 29.45 9.22 -5.79
CA LEU A 378 30.56 8.31 -5.50
C LEU A 378 30.75 7.44 -6.74
N SER A 379 31.71 7.77 -7.60
CA SER A 379 32.07 6.95 -8.77
C SER A 379 33.49 6.46 -8.65
N CYS A 380 33.71 5.16 -8.85
CA CYS A 380 35.05 4.62 -9.08
C CYS A 380 35.63 5.25 -10.36
N LEU A 381 36.79 5.89 -10.26
CA LEU A 381 37.55 6.36 -11.41
C LEU A 381 37.88 5.20 -12.36
N ASN A 382 37.61 5.40 -13.65
CA ASN A 382 37.83 4.52 -14.81
C ASN A 382 38.74 3.31 -14.55
N SER A 383 38.14 2.12 -14.54
CA SER A 383 38.87 0.85 -14.59
C SER A 383 39.32 0.55 -16.03
N GLU A 384 40.19 1.38 -16.59
CA GLU A 384 41.03 0.95 -17.71
C GLU A 384 42.37 0.46 -17.15
N LYS A 385 42.36 -0.79 -16.69
CA LYS A 385 43.45 -1.77 -16.86
C LYS A 385 43.09 -3.05 -16.10
N HIS A 386 43.07 -4.13 -16.86
CA HIS A 386 42.83 -5.50 -16.45
C HIS A 386 43.41 -5.88 -15.08
N VAL A 387 42.55 -6.29 -14.15
CA VAL A 387 42.95 -7.23 -13.09
C VAL A 387 41.90 -8.34 -13.03
N LYS A 388 42.30 -9.53 -13.48
CA LYS A 388 41.55 -10.78 -13.32
C LYS A 388 41.30 -11.01 -11.83
N ILE A 389 40.05 -10.89 -11.38
CA ILE A 389 39.65 -11.35 -10.05
C ILE A 389 39.63 -12.88 -10.09
N ARG A 390 40.64 -13.51 -9.49
CA ARG A 390 40.61 -14.93 -9.14
C ARG A 390 39.49 -15.13 -8.11
N LYS A 391 38.54 -16.02 -8.43
CA LYS A 391 37.64 -16.64 -7.46
C LYS A 391 38.49 -17.22 -6.33
N ILE A 392 38.30 -16.73 -5.11
CA ILE A 392 38.70 -17.45 -3.90
C ILE A 392 37.42 -18.01 -3.31
N SER A 393 37.36 -19.34 -3.35
CA SER A 393 36.36 -20.20 -2.76
C SER A 393 36.22 -19.95 -1.26
N SER A 394 34.99 -19.81 -0.79
CA SER A 394 34.62 -19.85 0.61
C SER A 394 35.01 -21.18 1.24
N SER A 395 36.05 -21.17 2.07
CA SER A 395 36.30 -22.24 3.04
C SER A 395 36.82 -21.64 4.33
N LYS A 396 36.07 -21.94 5.40
CA LYS A 396 36.42 -21.81 6.84
C LYS A 396 36.31 -20.42 7.45
N ILE A 397 35.40 -20.33 8.43
CA ILE A 397 35.55 -19.96 9.85
C ILE A 397 34.09 -19.97 10.37
N ALA A 398 33.60 -21.06 10.98
CA ALA A 398 33.80 -21.47 12.39
C ALA A 398 33.37 -20.39 13.37
#